data_AF-H3SI98-F1
#
_entry.id   AF-H3SI98-F1
#
_cell.length_a   1.000
_cell.length_b   1.000
_cell.length_c   1.000
_cell.angle_alpha   90.00
_cell.angle_beta   90.00
_cell.angle_gamma   90.00
#
_symmetry.space_group_name_H-M   'P 1'
#
loop_
_entity.id
_entity.type
_entity.pdbx_description
1 polymer ?
#
loop_
_entity_poly.entity_id
_entity_poly.type
_entity_poly.pdbx_seq_one_letter_code
_entity_poly.pdbx_strand_id
1 'polypeptide(L)' 'MKEKLRSLLGKQVQVASALDLTTGVLVSVDDTKLTVRTSRLTGYDNGQYAIFQLNMVSYVRIVS' A
#
# COMPACT_ATOMS: atom_id res chain seq x y z
N MET A 1 -10.46 -8.82 -6.92
CA MET A 1 -9.31 -7.92 -6.60
C MET A 1 -9.04 -7.85 -5.10
N LYS A 2 -10.05 -7.61 -4.26
CA LYS A 2 -9.89 -7.48 -2.79
C LYS A 2 -9.31 -8.72 -2.11
N GLU A 3 -9.76 -9.93 -2.47
CA GLU A 3 -9.21 -11.17 -1.92
C GLU A 3 -7.73 -11.37 -2.27
N LYS A 4 -7.35 -11.02 -3.51
CA LYS A 4 -5.93 -11.02 -3.91
C LYS A 4 -5.13 -10.03 -3.06
N LEU A 5 -5.64 -8.82 -2.82
CA LEU A 5 -4.97 -7.84 -1.95
C LEU A 5 -4.88 -8.31 -0.50
N ARG A 6 -5.92 -8.98 0.03
CA ARG A 6 -5.90 -9.58 1.37
C ARG A 6 -4.84 -10.66 1.51
N SER A 7 -4.58 -11.45 0.46
CA SER A 7 -3.46 -12.42 0.46
C SER A 7 -2.07 -11.78 0.51
N LEU A 8 -1.98 -10.46 0.30
CA LEU A 8 -0.73 -9.69 0.38
C LEU A 8 -0.53 -9.02 1.76
N LEU A 9 -1.46 -9.20 2.71
CA LEU A 9 -1.30 -8.65 4.06
C LEU A 9 -0.01 -9.18 4.69
N GLY A 10 0.76 -8.27 5.31
CA GLY A 10 2.07 -8.54 5.89
C GLY A 10 3.22 -8.57 4.88
N LYS A 11 2.96 -8.55 3.57
CA LYS A 11 4.01 -8.52 2.54
C LYS A 11 4.48 -7.10 2.25
N GLN A 12 5.72 -6.99 1.79
CA GLN A 12 6.24 -5.73 1.27
C GLN A 12 5.70 -5.50 -0.15
N VAL A 13 4.96 -4.41 -0.30
CA VAL A 13 4.29 -4.03 -1.53
C VAL A 13 4.71 -2.64 -1.98
N GLN A 14 4.61 -2.42 -3.28
CA GLN A 14 4.63 -1.10 -3.88
C GLN A 14 3.24 -0.80 -4.42
N VAL A 15 2.70 0.34 -4.01
CA VAL A 15 1.39 0.85 -4.42
C VAL A 15 1.62 2.09 -5.27
N ALA A 16 1.06 2.07 -6.48
CA ALA A 16 1.04 3.22 -7.37
C ALA A 16 -0.38 3.77 -7.46
N SER A 17 -0.50 5.08 -7.29
CA SER A 17 -1.71 5.86 -7.53
C SER A 17 -1.45 6.89 -8.64
N ALA A 18 -2.47 7.67 -9.00
CA ALA A 18 -2.30 8.76 -9.96
C ALA A 18 -1.35 9.87 -9.48
N LEU A 19 -1.17 10.03 -8.16
CA LEU A 19 -0.39 11.11 -7.56
C LEU A 19 0.97 10.64 -7.05
N ASP A 20 1.02 9.44 -6.49
CA ASP A 20 2.17 8.97 -5.72
C ASP A 20 2.49 7.49 -5.93
N LEU A 21 3.76 7.16 -5.73
CA LEU A 21 4.30 5.80 -5.65
C LEU A 21 4.85 5.57 -4.23
N THR A 22 4.27 4.62 -3.50
CA THR A 22 4.64 4.32 -2.12
C THR A 22 5.04 2.86 -1.95
N THR A 23 6.13 2.62 -1.21
CA THR A 23 6.59 1.28 -0.84
C THR A 23 6.43 1.08 0.66
N GLY A 24 5.96 -0.09 1.07
CA GLY A 24 5.77 -0.41 2.47
C GLY A 24 5.18 -1.79 2.70
N VAL A 25 4.85 -2.10 3.95
CA VAL A 25 4.16 -3.35 4.31
C VAL A 25 2.65 -3.11 4.22
N LEU A 26 1.94 -3.97 3.48
CA LEU A 26 0.48 -3.92 3.45
C LEU A 26 -0.08 -4.40 4.80
N VAL A 27 -0.75 -3.53 5.54
CA VAL A 27 -1.21 -3.85 6.91
C VAL A 27 -2.73 -4.02 7.00
N SER A 28 -3.49 -3.40 6.09
CA SER A 28 -4.95 -3.55 6.07
C SER A 28 -5.51 -3.34 4.67
N VAL A 29 -6.61 -4.04 4.37
CA VAL A 29 -7.40 -3.89 3.14
C VAL A 29 -8.86 -4.06 3.51
N ASP A 30 -9.67 -3.04 3.28
CA ASP A 30 -11.12 -3.10 3.41
C ASP A 30 -11.81 -2.96 2.04
N ASP A 31 -13.10 -2.62 2.05
CA ASP A 31 -13.89 -2.53 0.84
C ASP A 31 -13.57 -1.35 -0.06
N THR A 32 -12.98 -0.27 0.48
CA THR A 32 -12.78 1.00 -0.21
C THR A 32 -11.33 1.49 -0.16
N LYS A 33 -10.52 1.03 0.79
CA LYS A 33 -9.14 1.49 0.99
C LYS A 33 -8.18 0.36 1.33
N LEU A 34 -6.90 0.64 1.12
CA LEU A 34 -5.78 -0.14 1.62
C LEU A 34 -4.86 0.75 2.45
N THR A 35 -4.23 0.16 3.46
CA THR A 35 -3.27 0.85 4.34
C THR A 35 -1.93 0.18 4.22
N VAL A 36 -0.91 1.00 3.95
CA VAL A 36 0.49 0.59 3.86
C VAL A 36 1.27 1.27 4.97
N ARG A 37 2.02 0.49 5.75
CA ARG A 37 3.02 1.03 6.67
C ARG A 37 4.31 1.28 5.89
N THR A 38 4.69 2.53 5.71
CA THR A 38 5.82 2.92 4.85
C THR A 38 7.14 2.39 5.41
N SER A 39 7.98 1.82 4.54
CA SER A 39 9.35 1.44 4.87
C SER A 39 10.29 2.47 4.23
N ARG A 40 10.91 3.34 5.05
CA ARG A 40 11.89 4.38 4.65
C ARG A 40 11.53 5.07 3.33
N LEU A 41 10.56 5.98 3.36
CA LEU A 41 10.32 6.93 2.26
C LEU A 41 10.99 8.26 2.59
N THR A 42 11.79 8.78 1.67
CA THR A 42 12.32 10.15 1.76
C THR A 42 11.15 11.14 1.86
N GLY A 43 11.06 11.89 2.95
CA GLY A 43 9.96 12.83 3.23
C GLY A 43 8.88 12.34 4.19
N TYR A 44 8.93 11.09 4.65
CA TYR A 44 8.03 10.54 5.67
C TYR A 44 8.80 9.97 6.87
N ASP A 45 8.35 10.26 8.09
CA ASP A 45 8.92 9.65 9.30
C ASP A 45 8.73 8.12 9.26
N ASN A 46 9.73 7.38 9.75
CA ASN A 46 9.75 5.92 9.65
C ASN A 46 8.50 5.28 10.30
N GLY A 47 7.81 4.41 9.55
CA GLY A 47 6.70 3.61 10.07
C GLY A 47 5.34 4.31 10.11
N GLN A 48 5.18 5.41 9.38
CA GLN A 48 3.87 6.05 9.17
C GLN A 48 2.94 5.19 8.30
N TYR A 49 1.63 5.43 8.43
CA TYR A 49 0.59 4.74 7.67
C TYR A 49 0.11 5.61 6.51
N ALA A 50 0.31 5.13 5.29
CA ALA A 50 -0.26 5.69 4.07
C ALA A 50 -1.56 4.96 3.73
N ILE A 51 -2.63 5.73 3.49
CA ILE A 51 -3.96 5.20 3.20
C ILE A 51 -4.31 5.55 1.75
N PHE A 52 -4.64 4.55 0.94
CA PHE A 52 -5.00 4.71 -0.46
C PHE A 52 -6.43 4.26 -0.69
N GLN A 53 -7.22 5.11 -1.35
CA GLN A 53 -8.54 4.71 -1.84
C GLN A 53 -8.37 3.77 -3.04
N LEU A 54 -9.03 2.62 -3.03
CA LEU A 54 -8.86 1.57 -4.05
C LEU A 54 -9.22 2.06 -5.46
N ASN A 55 -10.15 3.01 -5.58
CA ASN A 55 -10.52 3.63 -6.86
C ASN A 55 -9.43 4.54 -7.44
N MET A 56 -8.45 4.95 -6.63
CA MET A 56 -7.32 5.79 -7.03
C MET A 56 -6.03 4.97 -7.20
N VAL A 57 -6.05 3.68 -6.89
CA VAL A 57 -4.89 2.79 -7.02
C VAL A 57 -4.84 2.24 -8.43
N SER A 58 -3.76 2.55 -9.13
CA SER A 58 -3.48 2.04 -10.48
C SER A 58 -3.00 0.59 -10.42
N TYR A 59 -2.06 0.29 -9.52
CA TYR A 59 -1.60 -1.08 -9.28
C TYR A 59 -1.00 -1.28 -7.88
N VAL A 60 -0.98 -2.55 -7.47
CA VAL A 60 -0.22 -3.04 -6.31
C VAL A 60 0.64 -4.20 -6.76
N ARG A 61 1.94 -4.17 -6.45
CA ARG A 61 2.87 -5.27 -6.74
C ARG A 61 3.70 -5.65 -5.52
N ILE A 62 4.08 -6.92 -5.45
CA ILE A 62 5.04 -7.42 -4.46
C ILE A 62 6.45 -6.97 -4.87
N VAL A 63 7.24 -6.55 -3.89
CA VAL A 63 8.65 -6.14 -4.10
C VAL A 63 9.64 -7.06 -3.40
N SER A 64 9.18 -7.94 -2.50
CA SER A 64 9.97 -9.02 -1.89
C SER A 64 9.11 -10.17 -1.40
#